data_AF-A0A535XVI8-F1
#
_entry.id   AF-A0A535XVI8-F1
#
_cell.length_a   1.000
_cell.length_b   1.000
_cell.length_c   1.000
_cell.angle_alpha   90.00
_cell.angle_beta   90.00
_cell.angle_gamma   90.00
#
_symmetry.space_group_name_H-M   'P 1'
#
loop_
_entity.id
_entity.type
_entity.pdbx_description
1 polymer ?
#
loop_
_entity_poly.entity_id
_entity_poly.type
_entity_poly.pdbx_seq_one_letter_code
_entity_poly.pdbx_strand_id
1 'polypeptide(L)'
;MRRSLNELQAATSNAAILLHHEGRGEGEVRQYLSEVGVVAPERIEHSMRVLQDPVNKTYVFTYTRGTRLIRPWLEMEGQTVGFQRLLSEQLSPAALVRDLAAAGVPTADRA
;
A
#
# COMPACT_ATOMS: atom_id res chain seq x y z
N MET A 1 7.30 4.93 -16.85
CA MET A 1 7.13 3.50 -16.48
C MET A 1 6.97 3.29 -14.96
N ARG A 2 7.90 3.75 -14.11
CA ARG A 2 7.86 3.47 -12.65
C ARG A 2 6.68 4.10 -11.89
N ARG A 3 6.13 5.24 -12.36
CA ARG A 3 4.94 5.88 -11.79
C ARG A 3 3.66 5.05 -12.01
N SER A 4 3.48 4.49 -13.21
CA SER A 4 2.32 3.65 -13.57
C SER A 4 2.30 2.33 -12.80
N LEU A 5 3.47 1.74 -12.50
CA LEU A 5 3.56 0.54 -11.67
C LEU A 5 3.18 0.79 -10.20
N ASN A 6 3.28 2.02 -9.70
CA ASN A 6 2.82 2.34 -8.35
C ASN A 6 1.28 2.28 -8.23
N GLU A 7 0.56 2.52 -9.32
CA GLU A 7 -0.91 2.41 -9.32
C GLU A 7 -1.36 0.96 -9.14
N LEU A 8 -0.55 0.01 -9.61
CA LEU A 8 -0.77 -1.43 -9.43
C LEU A 8 -0.41 -1.94 -8.03
N GLN A 9 0.11 -1.11 -7.12
CA GLN A 9 0.36 -1.51 -5.73
C GLN A 9 -0.93 -1.93 -4.99
N ALA A 10 -2.09 -1.49 -5.47
CA ALA A 10 -3.38 -1.94 -4.95
C ALA A 10 -3.69 -3.39 -5.31
N ALA A 11 -3.08 -3.95 -6.37
CA ALA A 11 -3.36 -5.31 -6.83
C ALA A 11 -3.06 -6.36 -5.73
N THR A 12 -2.00 -6.19 -4.95
CA THR A 12 -1.72 -7.12 -3.83
C THR A 12 -2.76 -7.02 -2.73
N SER A 13 -3.28 -5.82 -2.43
CA SER A 13 -4.38 -5.64 -1.48
C SER A 13 -5.69 -6.26 -1.99
N ASN A 14 -5.99 -6.09 -3.27
CA ASN A 14 -7.15 -6.71 -3.90
C ASN A 14 -7.03 -8.24 -3.93
N ALA A 15 -5.84 -8.79 -4.18
CA ALA A 15 -5.57 -10.22 -4.11
C ALA A 15 -5.86 -10.80 -2.71
N ALA A 16 -5.58 -10.05 -1.63
CA ALA A 16 -5.99 -10.43 -0.28
C ALA A 16 -7.52 -10.50 -0.12
N ILE A 17 -8.26 -9.55 -0.70
CA ILE A 17 -9.74 -9.55 -0.67
C ILE A 17 -10.27 -10.75 -1.45
N LEU A 18 -9.78 -10.99 -2.67
CA LEU A 18 -10.17 -12.14 -3.49
C LEU A 18 -9.95 -13.46 -2.75
N LEU A 19 -8.78 -13.61 -2.11
CA LEU A 19 -8.42 -14.85 -1.41
C LEU A 19 -9.23 -15.06 -0.12
N HIS A 20 -9.37 -14.04 0.71
CA HIS A 20 -9.89 -14.21 2.09
C HIS A 20 -11.33 -13.78 2.29
N HIS A 21 -11.78 -12.74 1.58
CA HIS A 21 -13.16 -12.24 1.71
C HIS A 21 -14.09 -12.92 0.72
N GLU A 22 -13.66 -13.03 -0.54
CA GLU A 22 -14.45 -13.66 -1.61
C GLU A 22 -14.22 -15.18 -1.73
N GLY A 23 -13.17 -15.72 -1.08
CA GLY A 23 -12.89 -17.15 -1.06
C GLY A 23 -12.46 -17.75 -2.41
N ARG A 24 -11.88 -16.94 -3.30
CA ARG A 24 -11.39 -17.38 -4.62
C ARG A 24 -10.22 -18.34 -4.48
N GLY A 25 -10.11 -19.28 -5.41
CA GLY A 25 -9.04 -20.29 -5.39
C GLY A 25 -7.66 -19.68 -5.67
N GLU A 26 -6.59 -20.30 -5.16
CA GLU A 26 -5.22 -19.80 -5.34
C GLU A 26 -4.83 -19.59 -6.82
N GLY A 27 -5.29 -20.46 -7.72
CA GLY A 27 -5.03 -20.33 -9.16
C GLY A 27 -5.60 -19.04 -9.75
N GLU A 28 -6.82 -18.67 -9.36
CA GLU A 28 -7.47 -17.43 -9.80
C GLU A 28 -6.76 -16.20 -9.25
N VAL A 29 -6.31 -16.25 -8.00
CA VAL A 29 -5.55 -15.15 -7.38
C VAL A 29 -4.18 -14.98 -8.04
N ARG A 30 -3.51 -16.08 -8.40
CA ARG A 30 -2.25 -16.05 -9.16
C ARG A 30 -2.43 -15.44 -10.55
N GLN A 31 -3.51 -15.83 -11.24
CA GLN A 31 -3.86 -15.24 -12.54
C GLN A 31 -4.12 -13.74 -12.41
N TYR A 32 -4.87 -13.30 -11.39
CA TYR A 32 -5.10 -11.89 -11.11
C TYR A 32 -3.79 -11.12 -10.88
N LEU A 33 -2.88 -11.66 -10.06
CA LEU A 33 -1.57 -11.04 -9.81
C LEU A 33 -0.73 -10.92 -11.09
N SER A 34 -0.83 -11.90 -12.00
CA SER A 34 -0.13 -11.88 -13.28
C SER A 34 -0.73 -10.87 -14.26
N GLU A 35 -2.03 -10.96 -14.53
CA GLU A 35 -2.69 -10.22 -15.61
C GLU A 35 -3.05 -8.78 -15.22
N VAL A 36 -3.54 -8.59 -14.00
CA VAL A 36 -3.96 -7.27 -13.50
C VAL A 36 -2.83 -6.59 -12.74
N GLY A 37 -2.15 -7.33 -11.87
CA GLY A 37 -1.04 -6.81 -11.07
C GLY A 37 0.27 -6.64 -11.85
N VAL A 38 0.39 -7.28 -13.03
CA VAL A 38 1.62 -7.33 -13.84
C VAL A 38 2.82 -7.76 -12.98
N VAL A 39 2.58 -8.69 -12.05
CA VAL A 39 3.59 -9.20 -11.12
C VAL A 39 4.41 -10.28 -11.82
N ALA A 40 5.74 -10.17 -11.74
CA ALA A 40 6.65 -11.18 -12.26
C ALA A 40 6.43 -12.55 -11.59
N PRO A 41 6.56 -13.68 -12.31
CA PRO A 41 6.25 -15.01 -11.78
C PRO A 41 6.93 -15.33 -10.44
N GLU A 42 8.20 -14.97 -10.28
CA GLU A 42 8.97 -15.21 -9.05
C GLU A 42 8.40 -14.43 -7.86
N ARG A 43 7.80 -13.27 -8.13
CA ARG A 43 7.14 -12.43 -7.12
C ARG A 43 5.70 -12.85 -6.84
N ILE A 44 5.03 -13.56 -7.75
CA ILE A 44 3.69 -14.11 -7.51
C ILE A 44 3.78 -15.12 -6.36
N GLU A 45 4.76 -16.04 -6.41
CA GLU A 45 4.95 -17.02 -5.33
C GLU A 45 5.23 -16.36 -3.98
N HIS A 46 6.05 -15.32 -3.97
CA HIS A 46 6.30 -14.56 -2.74
C HIS A 46 5.03 -13.87 -2.24
N SER A 47 4.27 -13.24 -3.14
CA SER A 47 3.01 -12.58 -2.79
C SER A 47 2.01 -13.57 -2.20
N MET A 48 1.87 -14.76 -2.80
CA MET A 48 0.98 -15.81 -2.28
C MET A 48 1.40 -16.30 -0.89
N ARG A 49 2.70 -16.46 -0.61
CA ARG A 49 3.18 -16.76 0.74
C ARG A 49 2.78 -15.69 1.76
N VAL A 50 2.96 -14.42 1.40
CA VAL A 50 2.58 -13.28 2.26
C VAL A 50 1.07 -13.23 2.49
N LEU A 51 0.28 -13.47 1.44
CA LEU A 51 -1.18 -13.42 1.52
C LEU A 51 -1.75 -14.57 2.35
N GLN A 52 -1.15 -15.75 2.35
CA GLN A 52 -1.61 -16.90 3.12
C GLN A 52 -1.18 -16.85 4.59
N ASP A 53 -0.18 -16.05 4.93
CA ASP A 53 0.31 -15.91 6.30
C ASP A 53 -0.76 -15.23 7.19
N PRO A 54 -1.17 -15.86 8.31
CA PRO A 54 -2.24 -15.36 9.18
C PRO A 54 -2.00 -13.96 9.77
N VAL A 55 -0.74 -13.57 9.94
CA VAL A 55 -0.32 -12.28 10.50
C VAL A 55 -0.19 -11.26 9.37
N ASN A 56 0.40 -11.66 8.23
CA ASN A 56 0.69 -10.74 7.14
C ASN A 56 -0.51 -10.45 6.23
N LYS A 57 -1.54 -11.30 6.21
CA LYS A 57 -2.74 -11.14 5.35
C LYS A 57 -3.45 -9.80 5.53
N THR A 58 -3.40 -9.20 6.72
CA THR A 58 -3.95 -7.86 6.99
C THR A 58 -2.92 -6.74 6.83
N TYR A 59 -1.64 -7.07 6.88
CA TYR A 59 -0.54 -6.11 6.83
C TYR A 59 -0.30 -5.57 5.41
N VAL A 60 -0.74 -6.29 4.37
CA VAL A 60 -0.67 -5.81 2.98
C VAL A 60 -1.36 -4.44 2.80
N PHE A 61 -2.47 -4.22 3.51
CA PHE A 61 -3.24 -2.97 3.43
C PHE A 61 -2.49 -1.79 4.05
N THR A 62 -1.68 -2.02 5.09
CA THR A 62 -0.96 -0.95 5.79
C THR A 62 0.21 -0.42 4.97
N TYR A 63 0.91 -1.28 4.22
CA TYR A 63 1.99 -0.86 3.32
C TYR A 63 1.51 0.03 2.18
N THR A 64 0.41 -0.37 1.52
CA THR A 64 -0.16 0.42 0.41
C THR A 64 -0.71 1.75 0.92
N ARG A 65 -1.44 1.75 2.04
CA ARG A 65 -1.97 2.97 2.66
C ARG A 65 -0.88 3.88 3.21
N GLY A 66 0.10 3.33 3.92
CA GLY A 66 1.21 4.08 4.50
C GLY A 66 2.00 4.85 3.44
N THR A 67 2.29 4.20 2.31
CA THR A 67 3.00 4.85 1.18
C THR A 67 2.17 6.00 0.59
N ARG A 68 0.86 5.82 0.44
CA ARG A 68 -0.06 6.84 -0.08
C ARG A 68 -0.23 8.03 0.87
N LEU A 69 -0.06 7.83 2.17
CA LEU A 69 -0.13 8.89 3.18
C LEU A 69 1.21 9.63 3.33
N ILE A 70 2.31 8.90 3.47
CA ILE A 70 3.64 9.48 3.76
C ILE A 70 4.19 10.26 2.58
N ARG A 71 3.96 9.79 1.34
CA ARG A 71 4.49 10.44 0.13
C ARG A 71 4.05 11.90 -0.02
N PRO A 72 2.75 12.24 -0.05
CA PRO A 72 2.33 13.64 -0.16
C PRO A 72 2.75 14.46 1.07
N TRP A 73 2.81 13.84 2.26
CA TRP A 73 3.28 14.53 3.48
C TRP A 73 4.76 14.91 3.38
N LEU A 74 5.62 14.03 2.88
CA LEU A 74 7.03 14.33 2.61
C LEU A 74 7.23 15.36 1.48
N GLU A 75 6.33 15.38 0.49
CA GLU A 75 6.34 16.40 -0.57
C GLU A 75 5.98 17.78 -0.02
N MET A 76 5.05 17.85 0.95
CA MET A 76 4.63 19.07 1.64
C MET A 76 5.68 19.57 2.66
N GLU A 77 6.17 18.70 3.53
CA GLU A 77 7.13 19.03 4.60
C GLU A 77 8.57 19.20 4.08
N GLY A 78 8.88 18.61 2.92
CA GLY A 78 10.22 18.49 2.38
C GLY A 78 10.88 17.17 2.77
N GLN A 79 11.48 16.49 1.79
CA GLN A 79 11.95 15.11 1.91
C GLN A 79 12.90 14.87 3.09
N THR A 80 13.95 15.70 3.23
CA THR A 80 14.96 15.52 4.28
C THR A 80 14.42 15.85 5.67
N VAL A 81 13.72 16.98 5.80
CA VAL A 81 13.17 17.44 7.08
C VAL A 81 12.07 16.49 7.54
N GLY A 82 11.10 16.20 6.67
CA GLY A 82 10.03 15.25 6.97
C GLY A 82 10.56 13.86 7.30
N PHE A 83 11.59 13.37 6.61
CA PHE A 83 12.19 12.07 6.94
C PHE A 83 12.87 12.07 8.32
N GLN A 84 13.58 13.14 8.69
CA GLN A 84 14.14 13.26 10.04
C GLN A 84 13.04 13.22 11.09
N ARG A 85 11.94 13.97 10.90
CA ARG A 85 10.79 13.98 11.81
C ARG A 85 10.15 12.60 11.95
N LEU A 86 9.98 11.86 10.86
CA LEU A 86 9.45 10.48 10.92
C LEU A 86 10.34 9.52 11.72
N LEU A 87 11.64 9.80 11.83
CA LEU A 87 12.59 8.98 12.59
C LEU A 87 12.75 9.44 14.06
N SER A 88 12.58 10.73 14.33
CA SER A 88 12.84 11.31 15.66
C SER A 88 11.58 11.59 16.47
N GLU A 89 10.43 11.79 15.82
CA GLU A 89 9.15 12.12 16.44
C GLU A 89 8.20 10.93 16.42
N GLN A 90 7.36 10.79 17.45
CA GLN A 90 6.31 9.77 17.50
C GLN A 90 5.07 10.24 16.71
N LEU A 91 5.21 10.37 15.39
CA LEU A 91 4.12 10.79 14.52
C LEU A 91 3.18 9.62 14.22
N SER A 92 1.88 9.82 14.50
CA SER A 92 0.84 8.84 14.17
C SER A 92 0.25 9.11 12.78
N PRO A 93 -0.36 8.11 12.11
CA PRO A 93 -1.06 8.35 10.84
C PRO A 93 -2.11 9.47 10.92
N ALA A 94 -2.82 9.58 12.05
CA ALA A 94 -3.80 10.65 12.27
C ALA A 94 -3.15 12.05 12.33
N ALA A 95 -1.92 12.16 12.85
CA ALA A 95 -1.18 13.43 12.84
C ALA A 95 -0.86 13.86 11.40
N LEU A 96 -0.31 12.94 10.58
CA LEU A 96 -0.01 13.21 9.17
C LEU A 96 -1.25 13.63 8.38
N VAL A 97 -2.40 12.97 8.62
CA VAL A 97 -3.67 13.34 7.98
C VAL A 97 -4.10 14.75 8.37
N ARG A 98 -3.96 15.14 9.65
CA ARG A 98 -4.28 16.52 10.07
C ARG A 98 -3.36 17.53 9.42
N ASP A 99 -2.06 17.25 9.34
CA ASP A 99 -1.09 18.18 8.75
C ASP A 99 -1.40 18.42 7.27
N LEU A 100 -1.67 17.34 6.52
CA LEU A 100 -2.11 17.41 5.13
C LEU A 100 -3.40 18.22 4.97
N ALA A 101 -4.39 17.98 5.84
CA ALA A 101 -5.66 18.71 5.82
C ALA A 101 -5.47 20.20 6.13
N ALA A 102 -4.61 20.55 7.08
CA ALA A 102 -4.28 21.93 7.43
C ALA A 102 -3.58 22.67 6.27
N ALA A 103 -2.77 21.96 5.48
CA ALA A 103 -2.13 22.48 4.29
C ALA A 103 -3.02 22.46 3.02
N GLY A 104 -4.26 21.96 3.12
CA GLY A 104 -5.17 21.82 1.98
C GLY A 104 -4.74 20.76 0.96
N VAL A 105 -3.83 19.85 1.33
CA VAL A 105 -3.38 18.74 0.48
C VAL A 105 -4.40 17.59 0.59
N PRO A 106 -5.02 17.14 -0.52
CA PRO A 106 -5.97 16.04 -0.48
C PRO A 106 -5.30 14.75 0.01
N THR A 107 -5.89 14.11 1.02
CA THR A 107 -5.59 12.71 1.33
C THR A 107 -6.37 11.83 0.36
N ALA A 108 -5.73 10.81 -0.21
CA ALA A 108 -6.32 9.92 -1.23
C ALA A 108 -7.44 8.99 -0.70
N ASP A 109 -8.03 9.30 0.47
CA ASP A 109 -8.99 8.48 1.20
C ASP A 109 -10.43 9.05 1.19
N ARG A 110 -10.73 10.02 0.32
CA ARG A 110 -12.14 10.30 -0.02
C ARG A 110 -12.61 9.34 -1.12
N ALA A 111 -13.00 8.15 -0.69
CA ALA A 111 -13.90 7.25 -1.42
C ALA A 111 -15.03 6.86 -0.48
#